data_AF-A0A9Q1E842-F1
#
_entry.id   AF-A0A9Q1E842-F1
#
_cell.length_a   1.000
_cell.length_b   1.000
_cell.length_c   1.000
_cell.angle_alpha   90.00
_cell.angle_beta   90.00
_cell.angle_gamma   90.00
#
_symmetry.space_group_name_H-M   'P 1'
#
loop_
_entity.id
_entity.type
_entity.pdbx_description
1 polymer ?
#
loop_
_entity_poly.entity_id
_entity_poly.type
_entity_poly.pdbx_seq_one_letter_code
_entity_poly.pdbx_strand_id
1 'polypeptide(L)'
;MNLPQTCGEICLQVLDQMAAKTNFVFSTDCYHAESIKTQERLRRSSSMKFIIGGPSTRKPADFKQFLANEDNKQQLCQLLLQVWQSKAAASQLEKCGVAIVIVEGKAHHLDSSDGKVMLHEIPELSSDQEETDTWVVLYFHYAARQGYKSAVVRTPDSDIFFIHRSHSIGLTIFLDTGTGKHRQIVNVTELAKSLGPEYCTTLLGFYVFTGIGVPVPSRGRAKWLP
;
A
#
# COMPACT_ATOMS: atom_id res chain seq x y z
N MET A 1 11.34 -15.05 -7.02
CA MET A 1 12.24 -13.87 -6.88
C MET A 1 13.08 -14.14 -5.65
N ASN A 2 14.41 -14.21 -5.78
CA ASN A 2 15.27 -14.43 -4.61
C ASN A 2 15.34 -13.13 -3.82
N LEU A 3 14.84 -13.15 -2.59
CA LEU A 3 15.00 -12.04 -1.67
C LEU A 3 16.48 -11.93 -1.23
N PRO A 4 17.02 -10.72 -1.10
CA PRO A 4 18.34 -10.45 -0.55
C PRO A 4 18.58 -11.08 0.82
N GLN A 5 19.83 -11.13 1.27
CA GLN A 5 20.16 -11.84 2.50
C GLN A 5 19.83 -11.02 3.76
N THR A 6 19.79 -9.69 3.64
CA THR A 6 19.53 -8.78 4.76
C THR A 6 18.26 -7.97 4.56
N CYS A 7 17.64 -7.54 5.68
CA CYS A 7 16.46 -6.68 5.63
C CYS A 7 16.75 -5.33 4.97
N GLY A 8 17.95 -4.76 5.17
CA GLY A 8 18.35 -3.51 4.53
C GLY A 8 18.43 -3.61 3.00
N GLU A 9 19.01 -4.70 2.48
CA GLU A 9 19.02 -4.96 1.03
C GLU A 9 17.61 -5.19 0.48
N ILE A 10 16.71 -5.83 1.24
CA ILE A 10 15.30 -5.95 0.87
C ILE A 10 14.68 -4.55 0.74
N CYS A 11 14.87 -3.66 1.71
CA CYS A 11 14.37 -2.29 1.67
C CYS A 11 14.90 -1.50 0.46
N LEU A 12 16.19 -1.64 0.12
CA LEU A 12 16.79 -1.01 -1.07
C LEU A 12 16.23 -1.62 -2.36
N GLN A 13 16.03 -2.93 -2.42
CA GLN A 13 15.42 -3.58 -3.59
C GLN A 13 13.96 -3.12 -3.81
N VAL A 14 13.21 -2.83 -2.74
CA VAL A 14 11.89 -2.22 -2.86
C VAL A 14 12.04 -0.80 -3.42
N LEU A 15 12.99 0.00 -2.94
CA LEU A 15 13.25 1.34 -3.47
C LEU A 15 13.59 1.31 -4.96
N ASP A 16 14.43 0.38 -5.41
CA ASP A 16 14.79 0.23 -6.84
C ASP A 16 13.54 0.04 -7.71
N GLN A 17 12.57 -0.76 -7.24
CA GLN A 17 11.31 -1.00 -7.95
C GLN A 17 10.44 0.26 -8.01
N MET A 18 10.47 1.09 -6.96
CA MET A 18 9.71 2.33 -6.89
C MET A 18 10.37 3.45 -7.70
N ALA A 19 11.69 3.61 -7.59
CA ALA A 19 12.46 4.63 -8.29
C ALA A 19 12.38 4.48 -9.82
N ALA A 20 12.15 3.26 -10.32
CA ALA A 20 11.87 3.01 -11.73
C ALA A 20 10.58 3.68 -12.26
N LYS A 21 9.75 4.28 -11.40
CA LYS A 21 8.48 4.94 -11.75
C LYS A 21 8.56 6.46 -11.88
N THR A 22 9.74 7.06 -11.65
CA THR A 22 9.99 8.52 -11.63
C THR A 22 9.24 9.26 -10.52
N ASN A 23 7.92 9.14 -10.44
CA ASN A 23 7.08 9.71 -9.39
C ASN A 23 6.32 8.59 -8.68
N PHE A 24 6.42 8.49 -7.36
CA PHE A 24 5.71 7.46 -6.62
C PHE A 24 5.26 7.89 -5.23
N VAL A 25 4.22 7.21 -4.78
CA VAL A 25 3.76 7.19 -3.38
C VAL A 25 3.85 5.74 -2.91
N PHE A 26 4.63 5.49 -1.87
CA PHE A 26 4.70 4.20 -1.17
C PHE A 26 4.00 4.34 0.16
N SER A 27 3.07 3.46 0.48
CA SER A 27 2.30 3.54 1.72
C SER A 27 2.15 2.16 2.36
N THR A 28 2.19 2.14 3.68
CA THR A 28 2.03 0.95 4.51
C THR A 28 0.85 1.11 5.46
N ASP A 29 0.20 0.01 5.80
CA ASP A 29 -0.85 0.00 6.83
C ASP A 29 -0.32 0.51 8.18
N CYS A 30 -1.24 1.05 8.98
CA CYS A 30 -1.02 1.34 10.39
C CYS A 30 -1.42 0.11 11.22
N TYR A 31 -0.72 -0.11 12.33
CA TYR A 31 -1.01 -1.19 13.25
C TYR A 31 -1.33 -0.59 14.62
N HIS A 32 -2.61 -0.54 14.96
CA HIS A 32 -3.09 -0.02 16.23
C HIS A 32 -3.38 -1.17 17.21
N ALA A 33 -2.91 -1.06 18.45
CA ALA A 33 -3.09 -2.10 19.47
C ALA A 33 -4.57 -2.32 19.84
N GLU A 34 -5.34 -1.23 19.93
CA GLU A 34 -6.77 -1.25 20.28
C GLU A 34 -7.68 -1.22 19.04
N SER A 35 -7.33 -2.00 18.02
CA SER A 35 -8.14 -2.10 16.81
C SER A 35 -9.24 -3.16 16.90
N ILE A 36 -10.36 -2.92 16.22
CA ILE A 36 -11.39 -3.94 15.94
C ILE A 36 -10.78 -5.13 15.15
N LYS A 37 -9.71 -4.89 14.39
CA LYS A 37 -8.98 -5.91 13.64
C LYS A 37 -8.02 -6.75 14.49
N THR A 38 -7.81 -6.41 15.75
CA THR A 38 -6.91 -7.15 16.64
C THR A 38 -7.29 -8.63 16.72
N GLN A 39 -8.58 -8.97 16.78
CA GLN A 39 -9.01 -10.38 16.80
C GLN A 39 -8.70 -11.13 15.50
N GLU A 40 -8.93 -10.50 14.35
CA GLU A 40 -8.60 -11.12 13.05
C GLU A 40 -7.08 -11.24 12.86
N ARG A 41 -6.30 -10.30 13.40
CA ARG A 41 -4.84 -10.37 13.42
C ARG A 41 -4.34 -11.49 14.29
N LEU A 42 -4.87 -11.66 15.51
CA LEU A 42 -4.54 -12.80 16.37
C LEU A 42 -4.84 -14.14 15.70
N ARG A 43 -5.93 -14.22 14.92
CA ARG A 43 -6.25 -15.43 14.14
C ARG A 43 -5.23 -15.70 13.03
N ARG A 44 -4.67 -14.66 12.40
CA ARG A 44 -3.68 -14.76 11.32
C ARG A 44 -2.23 -14.87 11.81
N SER A 45 -1.96 -14.34 13.00
CA SER A 45 -0.65 -14.24 13.63
C SER A 45 -0.33 -15.52 14.39
N SER A 46 0.44 -16.40 13.76
CA SER A 46 0.92 -17.64 14.38
C SER A 46 2.45 -17.72 14.42
N SER A 47 3.15 -16.59 14.27
CA SER A 47 4.62 -16.58 14.15
C SER A 47 5.30 -15.76 15.24
N MET A 48 6.54 -16.19 15.56
CA MET A 48 7.37 -15.55 16.57
C MET A 48 7.73 -14.12 16.16
N LYS A 49 7.82 -13.25 17.16
CA LYS A 49 8.42 -11.92 17.01
C LYS A 49 9.92 -12.06 16.78
N PHE A 50 10.41 -11.41 15.74
CA PHE A 50 11.82 -11.28 15.43
C PHE A 50 12.28 -9.87 15.80
N ILE A 51 13.55 -9.74 16.18
CA ILE A 51 14.16 -8.44 16.44
C ILE A 51 14.90 -8.01 15.19
N ILE A 52 14.47 -6.89 14.60
CA ILE A 52 15.20 -6.24 13.51
C ILE A 52 16.15 -5.21 14.12
N GLY A 53 17.40 -5.61 14.31
CA GLY A 53 18.44 -4.76 14.90
C GLY A 53 19.00 -3.69 13.97
N GLY A 54 18.63 -3.70 12.68
CA GLY A 54 19.02 -2.69 11.70
C GLY A 54 19.18 -3.26 10.28
N PRO A 55 19.79 -2.49 9.36
CA PRO A 55 19.91 -2.89 7.95
C PRO A 55 20.63 -4.22 7.74
N SER A 56 21.64 -4.52 8.56
CA SER A 56 22.44 -5.76 8.45
C SER A 56 21.77 -7.00 9.04
N THR A 57 20.58 -6.88 9.64
CA THR A 57 19.85 -8.03 10.16
C THR A 57 19.53 -9.00 9.02
N ARG A 58 19.95 -10.27 9.18
CA ARG A 58 19.65 -11.31 8.19
C ARG A 58 18.14 -11.54 8.10
N LYS A 59 17.64 -11.71 6.88
CA LYS A 59 16.24 -12.10 6.69
C LYS A 59 16.00 -13.47 7.34
N PRO A 60 14.82 -13.70 7.94
CA PRO A 60 14.41 -15.03 8.35
C PRO A 60 14.39 -16.03 7.19
N ALA A 61 14.54 -17.32 7.51
CA ALA A 61 14.46 -18.39 6.51
C ALA A 61 13.08 -18.42 5.85
N ASP A 62 12.01 -18.39 6.66
CA ASP A 62 10.64 -18.25 6.20
C ASP A 62 10.18 -16.78 6.32
N PHE A 63 10.44 -16.01 5.26
CA PHE A 63 10.05 -14.61 5.19
C PHE A 63 8.53 -14.43 5.13
N LYS A 64 7.80 -15.41 4.59
CA LYS A 64 6.32 -15.36 4.52
C LYS A 64 5.73 -15.48 5.91
N GLN A 65 6.23 -16.41 6.72
CA GLN A 65 5.82 -16.55 8.11
C GLN A 65 6.25 -15.35 8.96
N PHE A 66 7.44 -14.77 8.71
CA PHE A 66 7.86 -13.52 9.35
C PHE A 66 6.85 -12.39 9.11
N LEU A 67 6.40 -12.20 7.87
CA LEU A 67 5.39 -11.21 7.50
C LEU A 67 3.97 -11.54 8.01
N ALA A 68 3.72 -12.69 8.66
CA ALA A 68 2.41 -12.98 9.26
C ALA A 68 2.23 -12.32 10.63
N ASN A 69 3.33 -11.92 11.28
CA ASN A 69 3.32 -11.26 12.59
C ASN A 69 3.39 -9.74 12.41
N GLU A 70 2.56 -9.00 13.16
CA GLU A 70 2.41 -7.55 13.03
C GLU A 70 3.63 -6.78 13.52
N ASP A 71 4.22 -7.17 14.66
CA ASP A 71 5.42 -6.53 15.21
C ASP A 71 6.57 -6.59 14.20
N ASN A 72 6.67 -7.70 13.48
CA ASN A 72 7.68 -7.90 12.44
C ASN A 72 7.45 -6.98 11.25
N LYS A 73 6.19 -6.81 10.82
CA LYS A 73 5.85 -5.87 9.74
C LYS A 73 6.14 -4.43 10.14
N GLN A 74 5.74 -4.04 11.36
CA GLN A 74 5.93 -2.70 11.87
C GLN A 74 7.43 -2.36 11.94
N GLN A 75 8.23 -3.24 12.55
CA GLN A 75 9.69 -3.10 12.57
C GLN A 75 10.29 -3.02 11.16
N LEU A 76 9.77 -3.79 10.19
CA LEU A 76 10.24 -3.74 8.81
C LEU A 76 9.88 -2.41 8.12
N CYS A 77 8.68 -1.86 8.37
CA CYS A 77 8.26 -0.58 7.80
C CYS A 77 9.09 0.58 8.37
N GLN A 78 9.38 0.56 9.68
CA GLN A 78 10.28 1.51 10.33
C GLN A 78 11.71 1.41 9.77
N LEU A 79 12.23 0.19 9.62
CA LEU A 79 13.54 -0.03 8.99
C LEU A 79 13.56 0.47 7.54
N LEU A 80 12.47 0.27 6.78
CA LEU A 80 12.36 0.74 5.40
C LEU A 80 12.53 2.26 5.34
N LEU A 81 11.82 3.01 6.18
CA LEU A 81 11.96 4.46 6.27
C LEU A 81 13.40 4.87 6.62
N GLN A 82 13.99 4.21 7.61
CA GLN A 82 15.38 4.47 8.03
C GLN A 82 16.39 4.22 6.89
N VAL A 83 16.22 3.12 6.14
CA VAL A 83 17.09 2.78 5.01
C VAL A 83 16.91 3.77 3.87
N TRP A 84 15.68 4.18 3.57
CA TRP A 84 15.39 5.13 2.51
C TRP A 84 15.87 6.55 2.82
N GLN A 85 16.01 6.90 4.09
CA GLN A 85 16.67 8.13 4.55
C GLN A 85 18.20 8.05 4.50
N SER A 86 18.78 6.87 4.30
CA SER A 86 20.23 6.70 4.38
C SER A 86 20.94 7.15 3.09
N LYS A 87 22.25 7.39 3.20
CA LYS A 87 23.10 7.67 2.02
C LYS A 87 23.06 6.56 0.97
N ALA A 88 22.77 5.32 1.37
CA ALA A 88 22.69 4.19 0.44
C ALA A 88 21.51 4.32 -0.54
N ALA A 89 20.46 5.06 -0.16
CA ALA A 89 19.27 5.31 -0.97
C ALA A 89 19.38 6.57 -1.85
N ALA A 90 20.33 7.47 -1.55
CA ALA A 90 20.43 8.79 -2.16
C ALA A 90 20.51 8.73 -3.70
N SER A 91 21.37 7.85 -4.23
CA SER A 91 21.56 7.72 -5.68
C SER A 91 20.34 7.21 -6.44
N GLN A 92 19.43 6.48 -5.77
CA GLN A 92 18.16 6.06 -6.36
C GLN A 92 17.12 7.17 -6.29
N LEU A 93 17.07 7.90 -5.18
CA LEU A 93 16.14 8.99 -4.96
C LEU A 93 16.45 10.21 -5.83
N GLU A 94 17.73 10.50 -6.10
CA GLU A 94 18.15 11.56 -7.05
C GLU A 94 17.61 11.35 -8.47
N LYS A 95 17.27 10.10 -8.83
CA LYS A 95 16.69 9.76 -10.14
C LYS A 95 15.17 9.91 -10.16
N CYS A 96 14.55 10.12 -9.01
CA CYS A 96 13.11 10.30 -8.88
C CYS A 96 12.76 11.78 -9.05
N GLY A 97 11.61 12.07 -9.66
CA GLY A 97 11.03 13.41 -9.63
C GLY A 97 10.33 13.67 -8.29
N VAL A 98 9.49 12.73 -7.85
CA VAL A 98 8.75 12.80 -6.57
C VAL A 98 8.80 11.45 -5.89
N ALA A 99 9.27 11.41 -4.65
CA ALA A 99 9.29 10.23 -3.81
C ALA A 99 8.56 10.52 -2.49
N ILE A 100 7.35 9.98 -2.34
CA ILE A 100 6.58 10.12 -1.09
C ILE A 100 6.48 8.75 -0.43
N VAL A 101 6.76 8.70 0.87
CA VAL A 101 6.66 7.50 1.69
C VAL A 101 5.71 7.77 2.88
N ILE A 102 4.78 6.86 3.13
CA ILE A 102 3.86 6.90 4.27
C ILE A 102 4.10 5.65 5.10
N VAL A 103 4.55 5.86 6.34
CA VAL A 103 4.78 4.80 7.32
C VAL A 103 4.09 5.20 8.61
N GLU A 104 3.30 4.27 9.18
CA GLU A 104 2.54 4.50 10.42
C GLU A 104 1.70 5.78 10.36
N GLY A 105 1.07 6.03 9.21
CA GLY A 105 0.15 7.14 9.03
C GLY A 105 0.81 8.50 8.85
N LYS A 106 2.15 8.57 8.85
CA LYS A 106 2.91 9.81 8.63
C LYS A 106 3.49 9.83 7.23
N ALA A 107 3.16 10.88 6.49
CA ALA A 107 3.64 11.07 5.13
C ALA A 107 4.90 11.94 5.09
N HIS A 108 5.90 11.49 4.33
CA HIS A 108 7.17 12.17 4.14
C HIS A 108 7.52 12.26 2.65
N HIS A 109 7.88 13.44 2.18
CA HIS A 109 8.60 13.63 0.93
C HIS A 109 10.09 13.35 1.16
N LEU A 110 10.67 12.49 0.33
CA LEU A 110 12.09 12.16 0.32
C LEU A 110 12.77 12.98 -0.76
N ASP A 111 13.56 13.97 -0.34
CA ASP A 111 14.39 14.77 -1.23
C ASP A 111 15.84 14.33 -1.09
N SER A 112 16.53 14.10 -2.21
CA SER A 112 17.94 13.68 -2.20
C SER A 112 18.80 14.70 -2.94
N SER A 113 19.74 15.28 -2.21
CA SER A 113 20.72 16.24 -2.73
C SER A 113 22.10 15.98 -2.13
N ASP A 114 23.14 16.09 -2.95
CA ASP A 114 24.54 15.89 -2.56
C ASP A 114 24.79 14.57 -1.79
N GLY A 115 24.13 13.49 -2.21
CA GLY A 115 24.26 12.18 -1.56
C GLY A 115 23.66 12.09 -0.15
N LYS A 116 22.80 13.03 0.23
CA LYS A 116 22.04 13.03 1.50
C LYS A 116 20.54 13.05 1.20
N VAL A 117 19.79 12.29 1.98
CA VAL A 117 18.32 12.24 1.90
C VAL A 117 17.72 13.02 3.06
N MET A 118 16.86 13.96 2.73
CA MET A 118 16.09 14.78 3.67
C MET A 118 14.62 14.34 3.65
N LEU A 119 13.99 14.32 4.83
CA LEU A 119 12.57 14.04 4.98
C LEU A 119 11.83 15.33 5.24
N HIS A 120 10.82 15.61 4.44
CA HIS A 120 9.89 16.71 4.64
C HIS A 120 8.51 16.14 4.91
N GLU A 121 7.94 16.40 6.08
CA GLU A 121 6.58 15.95 6.39
C GLU A 121 5.56 16.58 5.45
N ILE A 122 4.55 15.80 5.05
CA ILE A 122 3.40 16.27 4.27
C ILE A 122 2.14 16.02 5.11
N PRO A 123 1.76 16.96 5.99
CA PRO A 123 0.63 16.76 6.90
C PRO A 123 -0.69 16.47 6.17
N GLU A 124 -0.90 16.98 4.95
CA GLU A 124 -2.14 16.75 4.21
C GLU A 124 -2.31 15.31 3.70
N LEU A 125 -1.24 14.50 3.75
CA LEU A 125 -1.26 13.08 3.38
C LEU A 125 -1.16 12.14 4.58
N SER A 126 -1.05 12.68 5.80
CA SER A 126 -1.01 11.91 7.04
C SER A 126 -2.42 11.55 7.51
N SER A 127 -2.58 10.37 8.11
CA SER A 127 -3.86 9.85 8.59
C SER A 127 -3.67 8.83 9.71
N ASP A 128 -4.66 8.72 10.60
CA ASP A 128 -4.73 7.73 11.67
C ASP A 128 -5.54 6.48 11.29
N GLN A 129 -6.13 6.44 10.09
CA GLN A 129 -6.83 5.27 9.58
C GLN A 129 -5.89 4.06 9.50
N GLU A 130 -6.47 2.87 9.60
CA GLU A 130 -5.65 1.68 9.78
C GLU A 130 -5.14 1.07 8.47
N GLU A 131 -5.97 1.06 7.43
CA GLU A 131 -5.64 0.42 6.16
C GLU A 131 -5.36 1.40 5.03
N THR A 132 -4.37 1.03 4.22
CA THR A 132 -3.86 1.86 3.13
C THR A 132 -4.87 2.06 2.01
N ASP A 133 -5.70 1.05 1.76
CA ASP A 133 -6.72 1.07 0.71
C ASP A 133 -7.78 2.16 0.96
N THR A 134 -8.10 2.41 2.23
CA THR A 134 -9.11 3.36 2.68
C THR A 134 -8.73 4.80 2.35
N TRP A 135 -7.45 5.17 2.51
CA TRP A 135 -6.99 6.53 2.24
C TRP A 135 -6.42 6.73 0.82
N VAL A 136 -6.44 5.73 -0.07
CA VAL A 136 -5.88 5.90 -1.43
C VAL A 136 -6.51 7.09 -2.17
N VAL A 137 -7.77 7.39 -1.86
CA VAL A 137 -8.53 8.51 -2.42
C VAL A 137 -7.88 9.85 -2.09
N LEU A 138 -7.30 9.97 -0.89
CA LEU A 138 -6.52 11.14 -0.48
C LEU A 138 -5.31 11.33 -1.41
N TYR A 139 -4.61 10.24 -1.74
CA TYR A 139 -3.46 10.26 -2.64
C TYR A 139 -3.85 10.70 -4.05
N PHE A 140 -5.01 10.26 -4.53
CA PHE A 140 -5.53 10.69 -5.83
C PHE A 140 -5.92 12.16 -5.85
N HIS A 141 -6.58 12.66 -4.80
CA HIS A 141 -6.89 14.09 -4.68
C HIS A 141 -5.63 14.93 -4.62
N TYR A 142 -4.63 14.49 -3.87
CA TYR A 142 -3.32 15.13 -3.82
C TYR A 142 -2.68 15.17 -5.21
N ALA A 143 -2.59 14.02 -5.90
CA ALA A 143 -2.03 13.94 -7.24
C ALA A 143 -2.77 14.86 -8.24
N ALA A 144 -4.11 14.88 -8.21
CA ALA A 144 -4.90 15.76 -9.06
C ALA A 144 -4.59 17.26 -8.78
N ARG A 145 -4.43 17.64 -7.51
CA ARG A 145 -4.04 19.01 -7.11
C ARG A 145 -2.62 19.38 -7.55
N GLN A 146 -1.70 18.42 -7.53
CA GLN A 146 -0.35 18.58 -8.08
C GLN A 146 -0.32 18.60 -9.63
N GLY A 147 -1.48 18.49 -10.29
CA GLY A 147 -1.61 18.61 -11.74
C GLY A 147 -1.44 17.30 -12.52
N TYR A 148 -1.24 16.17 -11.84
CA TYR A 148 -1.19 14.86 -12.50
C TYR A 148 -2.53 14.56 -13.20
N LYS A 149 -2.45 13.88 -14.36
CA LYS A 149 -3.63 13.49 -15.16
C LYS A 149 -4.02 12.03 -14.97
N SER A 150 -3.09 11.22 -14.50
CA SER A 150 -3.31 9.80 -14.25
C SER A 150 -2.49 9.27 -13.09
N ALA A 151 -2.98 8.22 -12.44
CA ALA A 151 -2.25 7.43 -11.47
C ALA A 151 -2.39 5.94 -11.74
N VAL A 152 -1.35 5.17 -11.41
CA VAL A 152 -1.37 3.71 -11.43
C VAL A 152 -1.29 3.23 -9.99
N VAL A 153 -2.26 2.43 -9.56
CA VAL A 153 -2.22 1.78 -8.25
C VAL A 153 -1.82 0.33 -8.42
N ARG A 154 -0.84 -0.08 -7.63
CA ARG A 154 -0.42 -1.47 -7.51
C ARG A 154 -0.71 -1.90 -6.08
N THR A 155 -1.67 -2.80 -5.93
CA THR A 155 -2.05 -3.37 -4.64
C THR A 155 -2.45 -4.84 -4.86
N PRO A 156 -2.18 -5.74 -3.89
CA PRO A 156 -2.76 -7.07 -3.90
C PRO A 156 -4.27 -7.04 -3.60
N ASP A 157 -4.78 -5.94 -3.05
CA ASP A 157 -6.16 -5.81 -2.60
C ASP A 157 -7.11 -5.35 -3.71
N SER A 158 -8.24 -6.06 -3.86
CA SER A 158 -9.31 -5.70 -4.79
C SER A 158 -10.19 -4.56 -4.28
N ASP A 159 -10.16 -4.27 -2.99
CA ASP A 159 -11.12 -3.37 -2.33
C ASP A 159 -10.96 -1.92 -2.80
N ILE A 160 -9.75 -1.59 -3.25
CA ILE A 160 -9.39 -0.35 -3.95
C ILE A 160 -10.31 -0.02 -5.13
N PHE A 161 -10.87 -1.05 -5.78
CA PHE A 161 -11.75 -0.92 -6.94
C PHE A 161 -13.04 -0.20 -6.58
N PHE A 162 -13.57 -0.48 -5.39
CA PHE A 162 -14.86 0.04 -4.92
C PHE A 162 -14.70 1.45 -4.31
N ILE A 163 -13.59 1.68 -3.60
CA ILE A 163 -13.33 2.94 -2.87
C ILE A 163 -13.21 4.15 -3.82
N HIS A 164 -12.60 3.97 -5.00
CA HIS A 164 -12.43 5.03 -6.01
C HIS A 164 -13.75 5.69 -6.46
N ARG A 165 -14.88 4.98 -6.40
CA ARG A 165 -16.15 5.45 -7.00
C ARG A 165 -16.95 6.42 -6.13
N SER A 166 -16.56 6.60 -4.87
CA SER A 166 -17.24 7.51 -3.96
C SER A 166 -17.03 8.99 -4.29
N HIS A 167 -16.02 9.33 -5.09
CA HIS A 167 -15.62 10.73 -5.34
C HIS A 167 -15.31 11.00 -6.82
N SER A 168 -15.78 12.14 -7.34
CA SER A 168 -15.35 12.65 -8.65
C SER A 168 -13.93 13.18 -8.55
N ILE A 169 -12.95 12.34 -8.88
CA ILE A 169 -11.54 12.71 -8.90
C ILE A 169 -11.19 13.09 -10.35
N GLY A 170 -10.58 14.26 -10.54
CA GLY A 170 -10.12 14.76 -11.84
C GLY A 170 -8.89 14.02 -12.38
N LEU A 171 -8.81 12.70 -12.19
CA LEU A 171 -7.66 11.84 -12.46
C LEU A 171 -8.10 10.56 -13.16
N THR A 172 -7.34 10.09 -14.14
CA THR A 172 -7.54 8.78 -14.76
C THR A 172 -6.79 7.72 -13.96
N ILE A 173 -7.50 6.69 -13.49
CA ILE A 173 -6.95 5.72 -12.55
C ILE A 173 -6.81 4.37 -13.23
N PHE A 174 -5.61 3.81 -13.13
CA PHE A 174 -5.25 2.49 -13.61
C PHE A 174 -4.94 1.58 -12.43
N LEU A 175 -5.38 0.32 -12.53
CA LEU A 175 -5.05 -0.73 -11.57
C LEU A 175 -4.06 -1.70 -12.22
N ASP A 176 -2.87 -1.82 -11.64
CA ASP A 176 -1.84 -2.79 -12.01
C ASP A 176 -2.01 -4.04 -11.14
N THR A 177 -2.60 -5.08 -11.72
CA THR A 177 -2.99 -6.32 -11.04
C THR A 177 -2.38 -7.56 -11.69
N GLY A 178 -2.37 -8.68 -10.97
CA GLY A 178 -1.75 -9.93 -11.40
C GLY A 178 -0.23 -9.94 -11.27
N THR A 179 0.38 -11.08 -11.63
CA THR A 179 1.83 -11.29 -11.52
C THR A 179 2.38 -12.02 -12.75
N GLY A 180 3.66 -11.80 -13.06
CA GLY A 180 4.36 -12.47 -14.16
C GLY A 180 3.64 -12.29 -15.50
N LYS A 181 3.35 -13.41 -16.18
CA LYS A 181 2.67 -13.44 -17.49
C LYS A 181 1.19 -13.02 -17.43
N HIS A 182 0.59 -13.00 -16.24
CA HIS A 182 -0.80 -12.60 -16.01
C HIS A 182 -0.94 -11.18 -15.46
N ARG A 183 0.16 -10.41 -15.45
CA ARG A 183 0.12 -9.00 -15.04
C ARG A 183 -0.62 -8.19 -16.11
N GLN A 184 -1.56 -7.37 -15.67
CA GLN A 184 -2.38 -6.52 -16.52
C GLN A 184 -2.59 -5.15 -15.88
N ILE A 185 -2.75 -4.13 -16.72
CA ILE A 185 -3.11 -2.78 -16.31
C ILE A 185 -4.53 -2.52 -16.79
N VAL A 186 -5.44 -2.29 -15.86
CA VAL A 186 -6.87 -2.05 -16.14
C VAL A 186 -7.18 -0.58 -15.94
N ASN A 187 -7.80 0.06 -16.93
CA ASN A 187 -8.31 1.42 -16.81
C ASN A 187 -9.63 1.42 -16.02
N VAL A 188 -9.54 1.67 -14.72
CA VAL A 188 -10.70 1.63 -13.81
C VAL A 188 -11.64 2.79 -14.11
N THR A 189 -11.11 3.96 -14.46
CA THR A 189 -11.93 5.14 -14.81
C THR A 189 -12.79 4.86 -16.04
N GLU A 190 -12.24 4.23 -17.07
CA GLU A 190 -12.98 3.89 -18.29
C GLU A 190 -13.99 2.76 -18.07
N LEU A 191 -13.58 1.68 -17.39
CA LEU A 191 -14.47 0.58 -17.05
C LEU A 191 -15.69 1.08 -16.26
N ALA A 192 -15.46 2.00 -15.33
CA ALA A 192 -16.54 2.55 -14.53
C ALA A 192 -17.44 3.55 -15.30
N LYS A 193 -16.93 4.16 -16.38
CA LYS A 193 -17.76 4.92 -17.32
C LYS A 193 -18.62 3.98 -18.18
N SER A 194 -18.05 2.87 -18.67
CA SER A 194 -18.77 1.92 -19.53
C SER A 194 -19.89 1.17 -18.78
N LEU A 195 -19.68 0.84 -17.51
CA LEU A 195 -20.68 0.16 -16.68
C LEU A 195 -21.82 1.09 -16.21
N GLY A 196 -21.57 2.41 -16.20
CA GLY A 196 -22.54 3.41 -15.75
C GLY A 196 -22.56 3.62 -14.22
N PRO A 197 -23.12 4.75 -13.77
CA PRO A 197 -23.15 5.13 -12.35
C PRO A 197 -24.01 4.18 -11.51
N GLU A 198 -25.18 3.78 -12.01
CA GLU A 198 -26.11 2.89 -11.30
C GLU A 198 -25.46 1.55 -10.95
N TYR A 199 -24.83 0.89 -11.94
CA TYR A 199 -24.12 -0.37 -11.73
C TYR A 199 -23.05 -0.24 -10.66
N CYS A 200 -22.25 0.84 -10.70
CA CYS A 200 -21.20 1.06 -9.72
C CYS A 200 -21.71 1.36 -8.31
N THR A 201 -22.82 2.09 -8.17
CA THR A 201 -23.46 2.31 -6.86
C THR A 201 -24.02 1.00 -6.31
N THR A 202 -24.68 0.19 -7.13
CA THR A 202 -25.18 -1.14 -6.73
C THR A 202 -24.03 -2.07 -6.35
N LEU A 203 -22.91 -2.01 -7.08
CA LEU A 203 -21.74 -2.84 -6.82
C LEU A 203 -21.15 -2.62 -5.42
N LEU A 204 -21.15 -1.37 -4.92
CA LEU A 204 -20.75 -1.08 -3.53
C LEU A 204 -21.69 -1.74 -2.52
N GLY A 205 -23.02 -1.67 -2.76
CA GLY A 205 -24.00 -2.38 -1.94
C GLY A 205 -23.78 -3.88 -1.97
N PHE A 206 -23.56 -4.45 -3.16
CA PHE A 206 -23.30 -5.88 -3.35
C PHE A 206 -22.02 -6.35 -2.66
N TYR A 207 -20.95 -5.55 -2.68
CA TYR A 207 -19.71 -5.81 -1.96
C TYR A 207 -19.96 -5.94 -0.44
N VAL A 208 -20.71 -5.01 0.15
CA VAL A 208 -21.09 -5.06 1.58
C VAL A 208 -21.89 -6.34 1.90
N PHE A 209 -22.78 -6.77 1.00
CA PHE A 209 -23.59 -7.98 1.21
C PHE A 209 -22.83 -9.29 1.00
N THR A 210 -21.86 -9.32 0.09
CA THR A 210 -21.09 -10.54 -0.21
C THR A 210 -19.87 -10.72 0.67
N GLY A 211 -19.41 -9.66 1.34
CA GLY A 211 -18.33 -9.74 2.32
C GLY A 211 -17.00 -10.21 1.74
N ILE A 212 -16.76 -9.98 0.44
CA ILE A 212 -15.46 -10.24 -0.17
C ILE A 212 -14.46 -9.28 0.48
N GLY A 213 -13.76 -9.73 1.52
CA GLY A 213 -12.78 -8.92 2.27
C GLY A 213 -12.92 -8.96 3.80
N VAL A 214 -14.12 -9.26 4.33
CA VAL A 214 -14.36 -9.31 5.78
C VAL A 214 -14.67 -10.76 6.20
N PRO A 215 -13.94 -11.37 7.17
CA PRO A 215 -14.38 -12.60 7.77
C PRO A 215 -15.50 -12.29 8.77
N VAL A 216 -16.68 -11.98 8.26
CA VAL A 216 -17.89 -11.96 9.09
C VAL A 216 -18.26 -13.43 9.34
N PRO A 217 -18.51 -13.86 10.59
CA PRO A 217 -19.16 -15.13 10.85
C PRO A 217 -20.65 -14.97 10.51
N SER A 218 -20.99 -14.84 9.23
CA SER A 218 -22.38 -14.77 8.79
C SER A 218 -22.97 -16.19 8.78
N ARG A 219 -23.59 -16.56 9.90
CA ARG A 219 -24.75 -17.46 9.83
C ARG A 219 -25.78 -16.78 8.95
N GLY A 220 -25.95 -17.29 7.74
CA GLY A 220 -26.97 -16.84 6.81
C GLY A 220 -26.43 -16.66 5.41
N ARG A 221 -26.11 -17.77 4.75
CA ARG A 221 -26.11 -17.78 3.27
C ARG A 221 -27.53 -17.40 2.84
N ALA A 222 -27.71 -16.23 2.25
CA ALA A 222 -28.90 -15.97 1.46
C ALA A 222 -28.83 -16.89 0.24
N LYS A 223 -29.52 -18.04 0.31
CA LYS A 223 -29.90 -18.81 -0.86
C LYS A 223 -30.96 -17.99 -1.58
N TRP A 224 -30.67 -17.55 -2.80
CA TRP A 224 -31.71 -17.23 -3.76
C TRP A 224 -31.81 -18.39 -4.75
N LEU A 225 -32.95 -19.07 -4.69
CA LEU A 225 -33.58 -19.88 -5.72
C LEU A 225 -34.98 -19.28 -5.86
N PRO A 226 -35.60 -19.22 -7.05
CA PRO A 226 -35.11 -18.85 -8.39
C PRO A 226 -35.19 -17.32 -8.63
#